data_AF-A0ABD4UDL8-F1
#
_entry.id   AF-A0ABD4UDL8-F1
#
_cell.length_a   1.000
_cell.length_b   1.000
_cell.length_c   1.000
_cell.angle_alpha   90.00
_cell.angle_beta   90.00
_cell.angle_gamma   90.00
#
_symmetry.space_group_name_H-M   'P 1'
#
loop_
_entity.id
_entity.type
_entity.pdbx_description
1 polymer ?
#
loop_
_entity_poly.entity_id
_entity_poly.type
_entity_poly.pdbx_seq_one_letter_code
_entity_poly.pdbx_strand_id
1 'polypeptide(L)'
;MTQQQPPHVKSRPLEPDPFAFELAGTILGKRIETDHRDYNALLACLRDAGRPVELAFYGPDAATARSVIDAVADANLRTIPVFRILSRIASLSRRQSASVSADIARFDPSRLGGRGAAGRQRDRARSAEQRLLLANRIHRLTAELERRDKIGQG
;
A
#
# COMPACT_ATOMS: atom_id res chain seq x y z
N MET A 1 44.20 8.16 -23.47
CA MET A 1 43.39 7.18 -22.73
C MET A 1 42.06 7.84 -22.39
N THR A 2 41.07 7.58 -23.22
CA THR A 2 39.72 8.13 -23.12
C THR A 2 39.03 7.49 -21.91
N GLN A 3 38.77 8.27 -20.87
CA GLN A 3 37.93 7.81 -19.77
C GLN A 3 36.50 7.70 -20.31
N GLN A 4 36.02 6.47 -20.43
CA GLN A 4 34.64 6.17 -20.75
C GLN A 4 33.77 6.63 -19.58
N GLN A 5 32.86 7.55 -19.86
CA GLN A 5 31.76 7.94 -19.00
C GLN A 5 30.95 6.69 -18.60
N PRO A 6 30.58 6.51 -17.32
CA PRO A 6 29.74 5.40 -16.92
C PRO A 6 28.36 5.50 -17.63
N PRO A 7 27.74 4.36 -17.98
CA PRO A 7 26.51 4.34 -18.74
C PRO A 7 25.39 5.06 -17.97
N HIS A 8 24.71 5.99 -18.65
CA HIS A 8 23.58 6.79 -18.18
C HIS A 8 22.86 6.22 -16.95
N VAL A 9 23.04 6.86 -15.79
CA VAL A 9 22.07 6.77 -14.71
C VAL A 9 20.79 7.38 -15.27
N LYS A 10 19.89 6.53 -15.81
CA LYS A 10 18.54 6.94 -16.16
C LYS A 10 17.88 7.32 -14.83
N SER A 11 17.94 8.61 -14.52
CA SER A 11 17.34 9.15 -13.30
C SER A 11 15.85 8.82 -13.33
N ARG A 12 15.37 8.30 -12.20
CA ARG A 12 13.94 8.11 -11.96
C ARG A 12 13.22 9.45 -12.15
N PRO A 13 12.02 9.46 -12.74
CA PRO A 13 11.21 10.67 -12.84
C PRO A 13 10.94 11.29 -11.46
N LEU A 14 10.90 12.63 -11.39
CA LEU A 14 10.47 13.34 -10.18
C LEU A 14 8.95 13.25 -9.97
N GLU A 15 8.20 13.22 -11.09
CA GLU A 15 6.75 13.08 -11.15
C GLU A 15 6.38 11.76 -11.84
N PRO A 16 5.17 11.22 -11.64
CA PRO A 16 4.74 9.99 -12.31
C PRO A 16 4.87 10.10 -13.84
N ASP A 17 5.54 9.13 -14.45
CA ASP A 17 5.59 9.05 -15.91
C ASP A 17 4.17 8.82 -16.47
N PRO A 18 3.72 9.60 -17.48
CA PRO A 18 2.34 9.51 -17.97
C PRO A 18 1.95 8.13 -18.49
N PHE A 19 2.87 7.44 -19.18
CA PHE A 19 2.62 6.11 -19.71
C PHE A 19 2.49 5.09 -18.57
N ALA A 20 3.41 5.13 -17.60
CA ALA A 20 3.32 4.28 -16.43
C ALA A 20 2.05 4.56 -15.60
N PHE A 21 1.61 5.82 -15.53
CA PHE A 21 0.42 6.23 -14.81
C PHE A 21 -0.86 5.70 -15.46
N GLU A 22 -0.98 5.81 -16.79
CA GLU A 22 -2.11 5.26 -17.55
C GLU A 22 -2.18 3.72 -17.43
N LEU A 23 -1.03 3.06 -17.54
CA LEU A 23 -0.91 1.62 -17.39
C LEU A 23 -1.30 1.16 -15.98
N ALA A 24 -0.81 1.85 -14.95
CA ALA A 24 -1.19 1.61 -13.56
C ALA A 24 -2.69 1.86 -13.33
N GLY A 25 -3.27 2.88 -13.98
CA GLY A 25 -4.71 3.14 -14.03
C GLY A 25 -5.51 1.96 -14.57
N THR A 26 -5.02 1.35 -15.65
CA THR A 26 -5.64 0.16 -16.26
C THR A 26 -5.58 -1.05 -15.34
N ILE A 27 -4.43 -1.29 -14.71
CA ILE A 27 -4.22 -2.42 -13.77
C ILE A 27 -5.12 -2.28 -12.54
N LEU A 28 -5.12 -1.10 -11.92
CA LEU A 28 -5.80 -0.87 -10.65
C LEU A 28 -7.31 -0.63 -10.84
N GLY A 29 -7.72 -0.11 -12.00
CA GLY A 29 -9.09 0.28 -12.29
C GLY A 29 -9.59 1.32 -11.29
N LYS A 30 -10.74 1.03 -10.64
CA LYS A 30 -11.38 1.90 -9.64
C LYS A 30 -10.97 1.59 -8.19
N ARG A 31 -10.00 0.72 -7.96
CA ARG A 31 -9.56 0.35 -6.60
C ARG A 31 -8.81 1.52 -5.95
N ILE A 32 -8.99 1.67 -4.64
CA ILE A 32 -8.34 2.70 -3.80
C ILE A 32 -7.22 2.12 -2.92
N GLU A 33 -6.98 0.82 -3.03
CA GLU A 33 -5.96 0.08 -2.29
C GLU A 33 -5.15 -0.78 -3.27
N THR A 34 -3.84 -0.76 -3.07
CA THR A 34 -2.85 -1.54 -3.82
C THR A 34 -2.38 -2.74 -3.01
N ASP A 35 -1.90 -3.75 -3.71
CA ASP A 35 -1.17 -4.88 -3.14
C ASP A 35 0.02 -5.28 -4.02
N HIS A 36 0.88 -6.16 -3.50
CA HIS A 36 2.10 -6.63 -4.19
C HIS A 36 1.88 -7.14 -5.62
N ARG A 37 0.69 -7.67 -5.95
CA ARG A 37 0.39 -8.17 -7.30
C ARG A 37 0.20 -7.03 -8.28
N ASP A 38 -0.40 -5.94 -7.83
CA ASP A 38 -0.60 -4.75 -8.65
C ASP A 38 0.77 -4.17 -9.08
N TYR A 39 1.73 -4.07 -8.15
CA TYR A 39 3.10 -3.62 -8.47
C TYR A 39 3.79 -4.57 -9.44
N ASN A 40 3.71 -5.88 -9.20
CA ASN A 40 4.33 -6.87 -10.08
C ASN A 40 3.73 -6.84 -11.49
N ALA A 41 2.42 -6.62 -11.60
CA ALA A 41 1.75 -6.46 -12.89
C ALA A 41 2.27 -5.21 -13.62
N LEU A 42 2.43 -4.08 -12.93
CA LEU A 42 2.98 -2.86 -13.55
C LEU A 42 4.41 -3.09 -14.06
N LEU A 43 5.26 -3.72 -13.26
CA LEU A 43 6.63 -4.03 -13.67
C LEU A 43 6.68 -4.99 -14.86
N ALA A 44 5.78 -5.99 -14.90
CA ALA A 44 5.66 -6.91 -16.02
C ALA A 44 5.22 -6.18 -17.29
N CYS A 45 4.16 -5.39 -17.23
CA CYS A 45 3.65 -4.66 -18.38
C CYS A 45 4.65 -3.61 -18.91
N LEU A 46 5.44 -2.95 -18.05
CA LEU A 46 6.52 -2.06 -18.49
C LEU A 46 7.59 -2.83 -19.25
N ARG A 47 7.99 -4.00 -18.75
CA ARG A 47 8.96 -4.87 -19.42
C ARG A 47 8.45 -5.34 -20.78
N ASP A 48 7.19 -5.77 -20.85
CA ASP A 48 6.56 -6.25 -22.08
C ASP A 48 6.44 -5.12 -23.12
N ALA A 49 6.27 -3.88 -22.67
CA ALA A 49 6.28 -2.68 -23.51
C ALA A 49 7.69 -2.19 -23.88
N GLY A 50 8.76 -2.90 -23.51
CA GLY A 50 10.15 -2.50 -23.74
C GLY A 50 10.55 -1.22 -22.99
N ARG A 51 9.85 -0.87 -21.90
CA ARG A 51 10.07 0.34 -21.11
C ARG A 51 10.93 0.05 -19.87
N PRO A 52 11.71 1.04 -19.39
CA PRO A 52 12.47 0.91 -18.15
C PRO A 52 11.54 0.70 -16.94
N VAL A 53 11.93 -0.20 -16.03
CA VAL A 53 11.15 -0.49 -14.81
C VAL A 53 11.19 0.65 -13.80
N GLU A 54 12.18 1.53 -13.90
CA GLU A 54 12.34 2.72 -13.09
C GLU A 54 11.13 3.66 -13.22
N LEU A 55 10.40 3.61 -14.34
CA LEU A 55 9.17 4.38 -14.57
C LEU A 55 8.01 3.95 -13.67
N ALA A 56 8.06 2.76 -13.04
CA ALA A 56 7.07 2.35 -12.04
C ALA A 56 7.17 3.14 -10.73
N PHE A 57 8.21 3.97 -10.59
CA PHE A 57 8.51 4.74 -9.39
C PHE A 57 8.80 6.20 -9.76
N TYR A 58 8.54 7.10 -8.83
CA TYR A 58 8.85 8.52 -8.97
C TYR A 58 9.26 9.13 -7.63
N GLY A 59 10.03 10.21 -7.67
CA GLY A 59 10.46 10.94 -6.48
C GLY A 59 11.95 11.30 -6.50
N PRO A 60 12.41 12.08 -5.50
CA PRO A 60 13.73 12.71 -5.53
C PRO A 60 14.88 11.72 -5.32
N ASP A 61 14.65 10.64 -4.59
CA ASP A 61 15.67 9.64 -4.28
C ASP A 61 15.07 8.23 -4.08
N ALA A 62 15.94 7.23 -3.92
CA ALA A 62 15.53 5.84 -3.77
C ALA A 62 14.80 5.54 -2.44
N ALA A 63 15.13 6.26 -1.36
CA ALA A 63 14.57 6.03 -0.04
C ALA A 63 13.16 6.62 0.11
N THR A 64 12.87 7.72 -0.61
CA THR A 64 11.59 8.45 -0.55
C THR A 64 10.69 8.23 -1.76
N ALA A 65 11.17 7.49 -2.77
CA ALA A 65 10.40 7.25 -3.96
C ALA A 65 9.09 6.51 -3.70
N ARG A 66 8.10 6.92 -4.48
CA ARG A 66 6.74 6.40 -4.43
C ARG A 66 6.50 5.56 -5.68
N SER A 67 5.64 4.55 -5.55
CA SER A 67 5.20 3.83 -6.74
C SER A 67 4.10 4.59 -7.46
N VAL A 68 4.13 4.55 -8.78
CA VAL A 68 3.09 5.11 -9.64
C VAL A 68 1.72 4.48 -9.34
N ILE A 69 1.66 3.18 -9.01
CA ILE A 69 0.39 2.53 -8.72
C ILE A 69 -0.26 3.03 -7.43
N ASP A 70 0.55 3.44 -6.45
CA ASP A 70 0.05 4.09 -5.23
C ASP A 70 -0.47 5.50 -5.51
N ALA A 71 0.15 6.22 -6.45
CA ALA A 71 -0.34 7.53 -6.89
C ALA A 71 -1.71 7.43 -7.57
N VAL A 72 -1.93 6.41 -8.42
CA VAL A 72 -3.25 6.12 -8.99
C VAL A 72 -4.26 5.77 -7.91
N ALA A 73 -3.88 4.95 -6.93
CA ALA A 73 -4.75 4.61 -5.81
C ALA A 73 -5.16 5.85 -4.99
N ASP A 74 -4.22 6.76 -4.75
CA ASP A 74 -4.50 8.06 -4.12
C ASP A 74 -5.46 8.91 -4.97
N ALA A 75 -5.27 8.98 -6.28
CA ALA A 75 -6.17 9.70 -7.18
C ALA A 75 -7.59 9.12 -7.15
N ASN A 76 -7.71 7.79 -7.16
CA ASN A 76 -8.99 7.10 -7.00
C ASN A 76 -9.63 7.38 -5.63
N LEU A 77 -8.82 7.37 -4.57
CA LEU A 77 -9.27 7.67 -3.22
C LEU A 77 -9.78 9.12 -3.10
N ARG A 78 -9.24 10.07 -3.85
CA ARG A 78 -9.70 11.48 -3.86
C ARG A 78 -11.04 11.68 -4.57
N THR A 79 -11.39 10.78 -5.49
CA THR A 79 -12.58 10.92 -6.36
C THR A 79 -13.71 9.98 -5.97
N ILE A 80 -13.43 8.90 -5.22
CA ILE A 80 -14.47 7.94 -4.80
C ILE A 80 -15.54 8.60 -3.91
N PRO A 81 -16.82 8.21 -4.00
CA PRO A 81 -17.85 8.75 -3.10
C PRO A 81 -17.59 8.49 -1.62
N VAL A 82 -17.92 9.47 -0.76
CA VAL A 82 -17.71 9.43 0.70
C VAL A 82 -18.28 8.16 1.35
N PHE A 83 -19.50 7.76 0.96
CA PHE A 83 -20.14 6.57 1.53
C PHE A 83 -19.34 5.28 1.32
N ARG A 84 -18.56 5.18 0.23
CA ARG A 84 -17.70 4.02 -0.03
C ARG A 84 -16.49 4.00 0.89
N ILE A 85 -15.93 5.16 1.21
CA ILE A 85 -14.83 5.29 2.18
C ILE A 85 -15.32 4.86 3.57
N LEU A 86 -16.47 5.37 4.01
CA LEU A 86 -17.09 4.99 5.28
C LEU A 86 -17.39 3.49 5.36
N SER A 87 -17.97 2.92 4.30
CA SER A 87 -18.26 1.49 4.20
C SER A 87 -16.99 0.65 4.31
N ARG A 88 -15.90 1.11 3.69
CA ARG A 88 -14.61 0.44 3.75
C ARG A 88 -14.00 0.51 5.15
N ILE A 89 -14.01 1.68 5.80
CA ILE A 89 -13.58 1.84 7.20
C ILE A 89 -14.33 0.85 8.09
N ALA A 90 -15.67 0.82 8.01
CA ALA A 90 -16.48 -0.10 8.81
C ALA A 90 -16.11 -1.58 8.58
N SER A 91 -15.84 -1.96 7.32
CA SER A 91 -15.38 -3.32 6.99
C SER A 91 -14.01 -3.64 7.59
N LEU A 92 -13.05 -2.71 7.53
CA LEU A 92 -11.71 -2.89 8.10
C LEU A 92 -11.76 -2.96 9.62
N SER A 93 -12.54 -2.11 10.28
CA SER A 93 -12.73 -2.12 11.73
C SER A 93 -13.33 -3.45 12.20
N ARG A 94 -14.33 -3.98 11.49
CA ARG A 94 -14.89 -5.32 11.80
C ARG A 94 -13.82 -6.42 11.72
N ARG A 95 -12.94 -6.38 10.72
CA ARG A 95 -11.83 -7.35 10.59
C ARG A 95 -10.82 -7.21 11.71
N GLN A 96 -10.49 -5.99 12.11
CA GLN A 96 -9.58 -5.72 13.22
C GLN A 96 -10.15 -6.26 14.54
N SER A 97 -11.42 -5.98 14.84
CA SER A 97 -12.11 -6.50 16.03
C SER A 97 -12.16 -8.03 16.03
N ALA A 98 -12.51 -8.65 14.90
CA ALA A 98 -12.53 -10.11 14.77
C ALA A 98 -11.15 -10.74 15.02
N SER A 99 -10.06 -10.10 14.56
CA SER A 99 -8.69 -10.56 14.84
C SER A 99 -8.36 -10.53 16.33
N VAL A 100 -8.75 -9.45 17.03
CA VAL A 100 -8.54 -9.34 18.49
C VAL A 100 -9.35 -10.41 19.23
N SER A 101 -10.62 -10.58 18.88
CA SER A 101 -11.48 -11.61 19.47
C SER A 101 -10.91 -13.01 19.26
N ALA A 102 -10.37 -13.31 18.09
CA ALA A 102 -9.73 -14.60 17.80
C ALA A 102 -8.47 -14.84 18.65
N ASP A 103 -7.65 -13.80 18.89
CA ASP A 103 -6.49 -13.92 19.78
C ASP A 103 -6.91 -14.16 21.23
N ILE A 104 -7.94 -13.46 21.72
CA ILE A 104 -8.49 -13.65 23.07
C ILE A 104 -9.05 -15.07 23.24
N ALA A 105 -9.83 -15.56 22.27
CA ALA A 105 -10.43 -16.89 22.32
C ALA A 105 -9.39 -18.03 22.31
N ARG A 106 -8.19 -17.79 21.78
CA ARG A 106 -7.07 -18.76 21.72
C ARG A 106 -6.11 -18.64 22.89
N PHE A 107 -6.27 -17.64 23.74
CA PHE A 107 -5.36 -17.42 24.86
C PHE A 107 -5.56 -18.50 25.92
N ASP A 108 -4.47 -19.20 26.26
CA ASP A 108 -4.44 -20.22 27.30
C ASP A 108 -3.27 -19.94 28.27
N PRO A 109 -3.56 -19.50 29.51
CA PRO A 109 -2.54 -19.13 30.49
C PRO A 109 -1.69 -20.32 30.94
N SER A 110 -2.19 -21.55 30.83
CA SER A 110 -1.41 -22.76 31.17
C SER A 110 -0.27 -23.04 30.19
N ARG A 111 -0.27 -22.36 29.03
CA ARG A 111 0.67 -22.57 27.91
C ARG A 111 1.64 -21.40 27.71
N LEU A 112 1.85 -20.57 28.73
CA LEU A 112 2.75 -19.42 28.67
C LEU A 112 4.24 -19.78 28.64
N GLY A 113 4.59 -21.06 28.80
CA GLY A 113 5.95 -21.59 28.68
C GLY A 113 6.03 -22.94 27.96
N GLY A 114 7.24 -23.48 27.86
CA GLY A 114 7.49 -24.84 27.36
C GLY A 114 7.40 -25.03 25.84
N ARG A 115 7.27 -26.28 25.41
CA ARG A 115 7.33 -26.68 23.99
C ARG A 115 6.27 -25.91 23.16
N GLY A 116 6.73 -25.24 22.11
CA GLY A 116 5.88 -24.46 21.20
C GLY A 116 5.57 -23.03 21.64
N ALA A 117 6.09 -22.53 22.77
CA ALA A 117 5.91 -21.14 23.20
C ALA A 117 6.44 -20.13 22.16
N ALA A 118 7.62 -20.40 21.59
CA ALA A 118 8.20 -19.58 20.52
C ALA A 118 7.35 -19.54 19.23
N GLY A 119 6.64 -20.63 18.90
CA GLY A 119 5.67 -20.66 17.80
C GLY A 119 4.49 -19.71 18.07
N ARG A 120 3.87 -19.86 19.25
CA ARG A 120 2.75 -19.02 19.68
C ARG A 120 3.14 -17.53 19.78
N GLN A 121 4.37 -17.21 20.16
CA GLN A 121 4.87 -15.84 20.16
C GLN A 121 5.00 -15.27 18.74
N ARG A 122 5.54 -16.04 17.80
CA ARG A 122 5.62 -15.64 16.38
C ARG A 122 4.24 -15.42 15.77
N ASP A 123 3.28 -16.31 16.04
CA ASP A 123 1.93 -16.17 15.53
C ASP A 123 1.24 -14.92 16.09
N ARG A 124 1.40 -14.63 17.38
CA ARG A 124 0.92 -13.38 18.00
C ARG A 124 1.55 -12.14 17.38
N ALA A 125 2.86 -12.17 17.10
CA ALA A 125 3.55 -11.07 16.43
C ALA A 125 2.98 -10.82 15.02
N ARG A 126 2.79 -11.88 14.23
CA ARG A 126 2.15 -11.79 12.89
C ARG A 126 0.73 -11.23 12.97
N SER A 127 -0.08 -11.70 13.93
CA SER A 127 -1.43 -11.16 14.14
C SER A 127 -1.38 -9.66 14.49
N ALA A 128 -0.43 -9.24 15.33
CA ALA A 128 -0.24 -7.83 15.69
C ALA A 128 0.17 -6.97 14.49
N GLU A 129 1.11 -7.45 13.66
CA GLU A 129 1.50 -6.79 12.40
C GLU A 129 0.31 -6.63 11.46
N GLN A 130 -0.51 -7.67 11.28
CA GLN A 130 -1.72 -7.58 10.45
C GLN A 130 -2.71 -6.54 10.99
N ARG A 131 -2.90 -6.46 12.31
CA ARG A 131 -3.73 -5.42 12.93
C ARG A 131 -3.18 -4.02 12.70
N LEU A 132 -1.85 -3.85 12.76
CA LEU A 132 -1.20 -2.58 12.47
C LEU A 132 -1.44 -2.16 11.01
N LEU A 133 -1.34 -3.10 10.07
CA LEU A 133 -1.64 -2.83 8.65
C LEU A 133 -3.11 -2.41 8.44
N LEU A 134 -4.06 -3.05 9.15
CA LEU A 134 -5.47 -2.65 9.12
C LEU A 134 -5.67 -1.26 9.72
N ALA A 135 -5.03 -0.96 10.84
CA ALA A 135 -5.09 0.36 11.49
C ALA A 135 -4.55 1.47 10.58
N ASN A 136 -3.40 1.24 9.94
CA ASN A 136 -2.81 2.20 9.00
C ASN A 136 -3.73 2.46 7.79
N ARG A 137 -4.42 1.42 7.29
CA ARG A 137 -5.41 1.59 6.21
C ARG A 137 -6.63 2.39 6.67
N ILE A 138 -7.15 2.13 7.86
CA ILE A 138 -8.24 2.92 8.44
C ILE A 138 -7.81 4.38 8.59
N HIS A 139 -6.64 4.62 9.16
CA HIS A 139 -6.10 5.96 9.35
C HIS A 139 -6.00 6.74 8.03
N ARG A 140 -5.46 6.14 6.97
CA ARG A 140 -5.40 6.75 5.63
C ARG A 140 -6.78 7.15 5.10
N LEU A 141 -7.78 6.28 5.25
CA LEU A 141 -9.15 6.53 4.79
C LEU A 141 -9.82 7.64 5.61
N THR A 142 -9.60 7.67 6.92
CA THR A 142 -10.10 8.73 7.81
C THR A 142 -9.46 10.09 7.48
N ALA A 143 -8.15 10.13 7.26
CA ALA A 143 -7.44 11.36 6.89
C ALA A 143 -7.97 11.96 5.58
N GLU A 144 -8.36 11.12 4.61
CA GLU A 144 -9.00 11.60 3.38
C GLU A 144 -10.39 12.21 3.65
N LEU A 145 -11.19 11.62 4.53
CA LEU A 145 -12.49 12.20 4.91
C LEU A 145 -12.31 13.56 5.58
N GLU A 146 -11.38 13.68 6.52
CA GLU A 146 -11.03 14.94 7.18
C GLU A 146 -10.55 15.99 6.18
N ARG A 147 -9.74 15.59 5.19
CA ARG A 147 -9.29 16.49 4.12
C ARG A 147 -10.47 17.04 3.31
N ARG A 148 -11.44 16.18 2.97
CA ARG A 148 -12.62 16.59 2.20
C ARG A 148 -13.54 17.51 2.99
N ASP A 149 -13.73 17.23 4.28
CA ASP A 149 -14.53 18.09 5.16
C ASP A 149 -13.92 19.51 5.24
N LYS A 150 -12.60 19.61 5.40
CA LYS A 150 -11.88 20.90 5.38
C LYS A 150 -12.04 21.67 4.05
N ILE A 151 -12.13 20.97 2.92
CA ILE A 151 -12.31 21.60 1.60
C ILE A 151 -13.76 22.04 1.37
N GLY A 152 -14.74 21.29 1.90
CA GLY A 152 -16.16 21.63 1.78
C GLY A 152 -16.62 22.80 2.67
N GLN A 153 -15.78 23.24 3.61
CA GLN A 153 -16.05 24.36 4.53
C GLN A 153 -15.38 25.68 4.11
N GLY A 154 -14.66 25.71 2.99
CA GLY A 154 -14.02 26.92 2.41
C GLY A 154 -14.74 27.39 1.16
#